data_AF-I4YAT8-F1
#
_entry.id   AF-I4YAT8-F1
#
_cell.length_a   1.000
_cell.length_b   1.000
_cell.length_c   1.000
_cell.angle_alpha   90.00
_cell.angle_beta   90.00
_cell.angle_gamma   90.00
#
_symmetry.space_group_name_H-M   'P 1'
#
loop_
_entity.id
_entity.type
_entity.pdbx_description
1 polymer ?
#
loop_
_entity_poly.entity_id
_entity_poly.type
_entity_poly.pdbx_seq_one_letter_code
_entity_poly.pdbx_strand_id
1 'polypeptide(L)'
;MQKEDELRVEHEKNLAEEEAAIQKEIEQEIHELTEEERLAVYTSPDFGDFVESSSKIIQRALSDNYDITRDYRMAMDSATHESESRNMKLLCSFADDRWTKNRSVTAVDWSHIFSELSLAAYNKNTASFNDPNGIVAIWNMHLLDRPEFVLHSQSDVLSATFSPFHANLIFGGTYSGQILLWDTRAKSTPVLKTPLSATGHTHPVYDMQVVGTQNANNLMTTSTDGLVCSWTVDMLAQPQESLELSRTGHNKTDEVAITCLDLPHAETMSFYVGTEEGAIYHAHRHDRAGVKAGVDHNEIYAGHNAPINSLNFHPLYRTTTNAIDFTDLFLTTSLDWTIKLWSTKGSPAVNGQQQHHNPLQTFNEHTDCVYDAQWHPHHPAVFGSVDGCGEFKLWNLNMDTEVPISNASPSNKAINKMSWERKEGKRVGLGSSDGNLYVYDIGDQATLRGGTTEWDDFQSVVNHLKKTSIH
;
A
#
# COMPACT_ATOMS: atom_id res chain seq x y z
N MET A 1 -61.26 14.40 -59.75
CA MET A 1 -62.07 14.90 -58.62
C MET A 1 -62.72 13.77 -57.84
N GLN A 2 -63.93 13.28 -58.11
CA GLN A 2 -64.57 12.28 -57.20
C GLN A 2 -63.74 11.00 -56.94
N LYS A 3 -63.09 10.42 -57.95
CA LYS A 3 -62.20 9.27 -57.77
C LYS A 3 -60.86 9.56 -57.09
N GLU A 4 -60.35 10.78 -57.21
CA GLU A 4 -59.10 11.19 -56.53
C GLU A 4 -59.36 11.52 -55.06
N ASP A 5 -60.53 12.06 -54.74
CA ASP A 5 -60.96 12.30 -53.37
C ASP A 5 -61.23 10.98 -52.64
N GLU A 6 -61.83 9.98 -53.31
CA GLU A 6 -61.99 8.62 -52.75
C GLU A 6 -60.64 7.95 -52.46
N LEU A 7 -59.67 8.04 -53.39
CA LEU A 7 -58.32 7.49 -53.20
C LEU A 7 -57.54 8.20 -52.09
N ARG A 8 -57.75 9.51 -51.90
CA ARG A 8 -57.15 10.27 -50.79
C ARG A 8 -57.74 9.87 -49.44
N VAL A 9 -59.06 9.69 -49.36
CA VAL A 9 -59.72 9.24 -48.13
C VAL A 9 -59.33 7.81 -47.76
N GLU A 10 -59.13 6.94 -48.75
CA GLU A 10 -58.64 5.58 -48.54
C GLU A 10 -57.17 5.56 -48.09
N HIS A 11 -56.33 6.43 -48.66
CA HIS A 11 -54.94 6.58 -48.23
C HIS A 11 -54.82 7.18 -46.81
N GLU A 12 -55.63 8.18 -46.47
CA GLU A 12 -55.70 8.74 -45.11
C GLU A 12 -56.19 7.72 -44.08
N LYS A 13 -57.14 6.85 -44.45
CA LYS A 13 -57.55 5.73 -43.58
C LYS A 13 -56.44 4.71 -43.37
N ASN A 14 -55.72 4.33 -44.42
CA ASN A 14 -54.61 3.39 -44.30
C ASN A 14 -53.45 3.99 -43.47
N LEU A 15 -53.18 5.29 -43.61
CA LEU A 15 -52.17 5.98 -42.80
C LEU A 15 -52.58 6.02 -41.32
N ALA A 16 -53.85 6.28 -41.04
CA ALA A 16 -54.38 6.27 -39.68
C ALA A 16 -54.38 4.86 -39.05
N GLU A 17 -54.59 3.81 -39.84
CA GLU A 17 -54.48 2.41 -39.39
C GLU A 17 -53.01 2.01 -39.14
N GLU A 18 -52.07 2.45 -39.97
CA GLU A 18 -50.63 2.26 -39.74
C GLU A 18 -50.13 3.03 -38.51
N GLU A 19 -50.53 4.30 -38.34
CA GLU A 19 -50.21 5.09 -37.14
C GLU A 19 -50.79 4.44 -35.87
N ALA A 20 -52.01 3.91 -35.92
CA ALA A 20 -52.61 3.21 -34.79
C ALA A 20 -51.92 1.86 -34.48
N ALA A 21 -51.35 1.19 -35.50
CA ALA A 21 -50.57 -0.03 -35.32
C ALA A 21 -49.22 0.28 -34.66
N ILE A 22 -48.50 1.30 -35.13
CA ILE A 22 -47.23 1.76 -34.55
C ILE A 22 -47.44 2.25 -33.12
N GLN A 23 -48.52 2.99 -32.85
CA GLN A 23 -48.82 3.47 -31.50
C GLN A 23 -49.10 2.32 -30.53
N LYS A 24 -49.76 1.24 -30.99
CA LYS A 24 -49.95 0.02 -30.20
C LYS A 24 -48.66 -0.75 -29.96
N GLU A 25 -47.75 -0.75 -30.92
CA GLU A 25 -46.43 -1.38 -30.80
C GLU A 25 -45.58 -0.63 -29.77
N ILE A 26 -45.62 0.71 -29.79
CA ILE A 26 -45.00 1.57 -28.77
C ILE A 26 -45.65 1.37 -27.39
N GLU A 27 -46.98 1.27 -27.31
CA GLU A 27 -47.68 0.99 -26.04
C GLU A 27 -47.36 -0.40 -25.48
N GLN A 28 -47.12 -1.39 -26.34
CA GLN A 28 -46.68 -2.72 -25.92
C GLN A 28 -45.22 -2.74 -25.47
N GLU A 29 -44.36 -1.88 -26.06
CA GLU A 29 -42.99 -1.67 -25.58
C GLU A 29 -42.96 -0.92 -24.24
N ILE A 30 -43.92 -0.02 -23.97
CA ILE A 30 -44.09 0.66 -22.67
C ILE A 30 -44.99 -0.20 -21.77
N HIS A 31 -44.62 -1.48 -21.57
CA HIS A 31 -45.25 -2.29 -20.54
C HIS A 31 -44.78 -1.79 -19.15
N GLU A 32 -45.62 -1.01 -18.47
CA GLU A 32 -45.40 -0.67 -17.07
C GLU A 32 -45.51 -1.96 -16.23
N LEU A 33 -44.36 -2.48 -15.80
CA LEU A 33 -44.24 -3.63 -14.92
C LEU A 33 -45.12 -3.45 -13.69
N THR A 34 -45.89 -4.48 -13.36
CA THR A 34 -46.71 -4.49 -12.15
C THR A 34 -45.82 -4.44 -10.89
N GLU A 35 -46.35 -3.93 -9.77
CA GLU A 35 -45.56 -3.79 -8.52
C GLU A 35 -44.97 -5.13 -8.04
N GLU A 36 -45.66 -6.25 -8.30
CA GLU A 36 -45.21 -7.59 -7.97
C GLU A 36 -44.01 -8.04 -8.82
N GLU A 37 -44.05 -7.76 -10.13
CA GLU A 37 -42.93 -8.04 -11.05
C GLU A 37 -41.73 -7.15 -10.72
N ARG A 38 -41.97 -5.90 -10.34
CA ARG A 38 -40.91 -4.97 -9.91
C ARG A 38 -40.20 -5.46 -8.63
N LEU A 39 -40.96 -5.98 -7.66
CA LEU A 39 -40.39 -6.59 -6.45
C LEU A 39 -39.60 -7.87 -6.76
N ALA A 40 -40.08 -8.68 -7.70
CA ALA A 40 -39.35 -9.88 -8.15
C ALA A 40 -38.01 -9.50 -8.81
N VAL A 41 -37.99 -8.45 -9.63
CA VAL A 41 -36.76 -7.92 -10.23
C VAL A 41 -35.80 -7.39 -9.16
N TYR A 42 -36.29 -6.62 -8.18
CA TYR A 42 -35.44 -6.11 -7.07
C TYR A 42 -34.86 -7.20 -6.18
N THR A 43 -35.57 -8.31 -6.04
CA THR A 43 -35.11 -9.45 -5.23
C THR A 43 -34.09 -10.30 -5.97
N SER A 44 -34.02 -10.19 -7.30
CA SER A 44 -33.08 -10.99 -8.09
C SER A 44 -31.62 -10.58 -7.82
N PRO A 45 -30.71 -11.55 -7.55
CA PRO A 45 -29.32 -11.25 -7.24
C PRO A 45 -28.57 -10.64 -8.43
N ASP A 46 -28.89 -11.07 -9.65
CA ASP A 46 -28.29 -10.56 -10.88
C ASP A 46 -28.57 -9.06 -11.07
N PHE A 47 -29.79 -8.62 -10.76
CA PHE A 47 -30.15 -7.20 -10.79
C PHE A 47 -29.42 -6.43 -9.69
N GLY A 48 -29.28 -7.00 -8.50
CA GLY A 48 -28.49 -6.43 -7.42
C GLY A 48 -27.02 -6.20 -7.83
N ASP A 49 -26.38 -7.20 -8.44
CA ASP A 49 -25.02 -7.12 -8.94
C ASP A 49 -24.87 -6.10 -10.09
N PHE A 50 -25.85 -6.05 -10.99
CA PHE A 50 -25.88 -5.07 -12.07
C PHE A 50 -26.04 -3.63 -11.54
N VAL A 51 -26.95 -3.41 -10.59
CA VAL A 51 -27.13 -2.09 -9.97
C VAL A 51 -25.91 -1.70 -9.16
N GLU A 52 -25.30 -2.65 -8.44
CA GLU A 52 -24.07 -2.39 -7.67
C GLU A 52 -22.94 -1.95 -8.60
N SER A 53 -22.67 -2.71 -9.67
CA SER A 53 -21.62 -2.39 -10.65
C SER A 53 -21.90 -1.07 -11.40
N SER A 54 -23.13 -0.85 -11.84
CA SER A 54 -23.54 0.40 -12.50
C SER A 54 -23.45 1.60 -11.56
N SER A 55 -23.87 1.44 -10.30
CA SER A 55 -23.78 2.50 -9.29
C SER A 55 -22.33 2.87 -8.99
N LYS A 56 -21.39 1.92 -8.98
CA LYS A 56 -19.96 2.19 -8.80
C LYS A 56 -19.41 3.05 -9.94
N ILE A 57 -19.77 2.76 -11.18
CA ILE A 57 -19.36 3.56 -12.35
C ILE A 57 -19.93 4.97 -12.28
N ILE A 58 -21.22 5.10 -11.94
CA ILE A 58 -21.88 6.42 -11.82
C ILE A 58 -21.27 7.23 -10.68
N GLN A 59 -21.01 6.60 -9.53
CA GLN A 59 -20.38 7.27 -8.38
C GLN A 59 -18.97 7.74 -8.70
N ARG A 60 -18.19 6.94 -9.42
CA ARG A 60 -16.89 7.34 -9.95
C ARG A 60 -17.02 8.61 -10.80
N ALA A 61 -17.97 8.62 -11.75
CA ALA A 61 -18.21 9.80 -12.58
C ALA A 61 -18.70 11.02 -11.79
N LEU A 62 -19.49 10.83 -10.74
CA LEU A 62 -19.99 11.92 -9.90
C LEU A 62 -18.89 12.56 -9.03
N SER A 63 -17.93 11.76 -8.59
CA SER A 63 -16.85 12.20 -7.71
C SER A 63 -15.75 13.00 -8.41
N ASP A 64 -15.70 12.96 -9.75
CA ASP A 64 -14.82 13.85 -10.51
C ASP A 64 -15.36 15.29 -10.39
N ASN A 65 -14.74 16.08 -9.52
CA ASN A 65 -15.01 17.51 -9.32
C ASN A 65 -14.56 18.38 -10.51
N TYR A 66 -14.59 17.84 -11.74
CA TYR A 66 -14.27 18.60 -12.93
C TYR A 66 -15.50 19.39 -13.38
N ASP A 67 -15.55 20.64 -12.95
CA ASP A 67 -16.59 21.58 -13.34
C ASP A 67 -16.42 21.99 -14.81
N ILE A 68 -17.11 21.28 -15.70
CA ILE A 68 -17.21 21.61 -17.13
C ILE A 68 -17.86 22.97 -17.40
N THR A 69 -18.55 23.56 -16.41
CA THR A 69 -19.22 24.85 -16.52
C THR A 69 -18.33 26.02 -16.12
N ARG A 70 -17.10 25.74 -15.64
CA ARG A 70 -16.14 26.76 -15.26
C ARG A 70 -15.67 27.52 -16.50
N ASP A 71 -16.06 28.78 -16.61
CA ASP A 71 -15.65 29.65 -17.71
C ASP A 71 -14.17 30.05 -17.56
N TYR A 72 -13.31 29.42 -18.36
CA TYR A 72 -11.88 29.68 -18.41
C TYR A 72 -11.51 31.10 -18.88
N ARG A 73 -12.46 31.88 -19.42
CA ARG A 73 -12.20 33.28 -19.80
C ARG A 73 -12.22 34.24 -18.62
N MET A 74 -12.92 33.93 -17.54
CA MET A 74 -12.97 34.77 -16.33
C MET A 74 -11.86 34.44 -15.32
N ALA A 75 -11.28 33.24 -15.37
CA ALA A 75 -10.26 32.78 -14.43
C ALA A 75 -8.86 33.39 -14.66
N MET A 76 -8.63 34.12 -15.76
CA MET A 76 -7.34 34.79 -16.01
C MET A 76 -7.10 36.00 -15.08
N ASP A 77 -8.15 36.61 -14.51
CA ASP A 77 -8.02 37.73 -13.57
C ASP A 77 -7.87 37.28 -12.09
N SER A 78 -8.02 35.98 -11.82
CA SER A 78 -7.76 35.39 -10.49
C SER A 78 -6.42 34.65 -10.41
N ALA A 79 -5.49 34.93 -11.33
CA ALA A 79 -4.11 34.40 -11.29
C ALA A 79 -3.16 35.36 -10.53
N THR A 80 -3.67 36.14 -9.57
CA THR A 80 -2.82 36.72 -8.53
C THR A 80 -2.34 35.60 -7.63
N HIS A 81 -1.08 35.21 -7.82
CA HIS A 81 -0.23 34.43 -6.91
C HIS A 81 -0.77 34.31 -5.48
N GLU A 82 -1.68 33.37 -5.22
CA GLU A 82 -1.62 32.65 -3.97
C GLU A 82 -0.39 31.77 -4.12
N SER A 83 0.69 32.16 -3.46
CA SER A 83 1.75 31.23 -3.10
C SER A 83 1.06 30.10 -2.37
N GLU A 84 0.65 29.05 -3.10
CA GLU A 84 0.07 27.86 -2.50
C GLU A 84 1.05 27.45 -1.42
N SER A 85 0.56 27.58 -0.18
CA SER A 85 1.28 27.24 1.02
C SER A 85 2.00 25.92 0.78
N ARG A 86 3.30 25.90 1.11
CA ARG A 86 4.25 24.78 1.08
C ARG A 86 3.80 23.56 1.93
N ASN A 87 2.50 23.38 2.13
CA ASN A 87 1.89 22.54 3.13
C ASN A 87 1.13 21.42 2.44
N MET A 88 1.36 20.21 2.92
CA MET A 88 0.63 19.01 2.54
C MET A 88 -0.87 19.23 2.76
N LYS A 89 -1.70 18.87 1.77
CA LYS A 89 -3.16 19.04 1.82
C LYS A 89 -3.80 17.69 2.15
N LEU A 90 -4.66 17.63 3.15
CA LEU A 90 -5.48 16.45 3.41
C LEU A 90 -6.52 16.33 2.28
N LEU A 91 -6.44 15.28 1.47
CA LEU A 91 -7.40 15.03 0.38
C LEU A 91 -8.68 14.41 0.93
N CYS A 92 -8.54 13.30 1.65
CA CYS A 92 -9.66 12.58 2.19
C CYS A 92 -9.28 11.81 3.46
N SER A 93 -10.30 11.56 4.28
CA SER A 93 -10.25 10.63 5.40
C SER A 93 -11.28 9.55 5.13
N PHE A 94 -10.84 8.30 5.03
CA PHE A 94 -11.73 7.15 4.93
C PHE A 94 -12.14 6.71 6.32
N ALA A 95 -13.45 6.69 6.55
CA ALA A 95 -14.04 6.20 7.78
C ALA A 95 -15.41 5.59 7.45
N ASP A 96 -15.68 4.40 7.97
CA ASP A 96 -17.01 3.79 7.90
C ASP A 96 -17.49 3.49 9.32
N ASP A 97 -18.66 4.03 9.66
CA ASP A 97 -19.32 3.89 10.94
C ASP A 97 -19.45 2.42 11.38
N ARG A 98 -19.65 1.52 10.42
CA ARG A 98 -19.86 0.08 10.68
C ARG A 98 -18.57 -0.68 10.88
N TRP A 99 -17.56 -0.43 10.04
CA TRP A 99 -16.38 -1.30 9.97
C TRP A 99 -15.15 -0.70 10.65
N THR A 100 -14.98 0.62 10.65
CA THR A 100 -13.73 1.25 11.13
C THR A 100 -13.77 1.66 12.59
N LYS A 101 -14.95 1.78 13.20
CA LYS A 101 -15.07 2.18 14.60
C LYS A 101 -14.38 1.20 15.56
N ASN A 102 -13.55 1.75 16.45
CA ASN A 102 -12.81 1.03 17.49
C ASN A 102 -11.85 -0.06 16.96
N ARG A 103 -11.45 0.03 15.68
CA ARG A 103 -10.41 -0.82 15.12
C ARG A 103 -9.19 0.05 14.80
N SER A 104 -8.00 -0.46 15.08
CA SER A 104 -6.77 0.20 14.65
C SER A 104 -6.37 -0.30 13.26
N VAL A 105 -5.89 0.60 12.40
CA VAL A 105 -5.26 0.21 11.13
C VAL A 105 -3.88 -0.38 11.43
N THR A 106 -3.60 -1.58 10.94
CA THR A 106 -2.33 -2.31 11.17
C THR A 106 -1.42 -2.29 9.95
N ALA A 107 -1.98 -2.30 8.75
CA ALA A 107 -1.24 -2.19 7.49
C ALA A 107 -2.00 -1.34 6.48
N VAL A 108 -1.23 -0.63 5.64
CA VAL A 108 -1.74 0.16 4.53
C VAL A 108 -0.90 -0.15 3.30
N ASP A 109 -1.55 -0.37 2.16
CA ASP A 109 -0.84 -0.53 0.88
C ASP A 109 -1.62 0.13 -0.25
N TRP A 110 -0.92 0.59 -1.28
CA TRP A 110 -1.53 1.14 -2.49
C TRP A 110 -1.45 0.14 -3.62
N SER A 111 -2.49 0.08 -4.44
CA SER A 111 -2.47 -0.84 -5.57
C SER A 111 -1.49 -0.37 -6.65
N HIS A 112 -0.76 -1.32 -7.25
CA HIS A 112 0.23 -1.03 -8.29
C HIS A 112 -0.39 -0.67 -9.64
N ILE A 113 -1.61 -1.14 -9.91
CA ILE A 113 -2.29 -1.00 -11.21
C ILE A 113 -3.27 0.18 -11.18
N PHE A 114 -4.02 0.32 -10.08
CA PHE A 114 -5.02 1.36 -9.88
C PHE A 114 -4.57 2.35 -8.80
N SER A 115 -4.17 3.55 -9.20
CA SER A 115 -3.71 4.61 -8.28
C SER A 115 -4.79 5.12 -7.32
N GLU A 116 -6.06 4.83 -7.60
CA GLU A 116 -7.20 5.22 -6.76
C GLU A 116 -7.54 4.22 -5.66
N LEU A 117 -6.98 3.00 -5.71
CA LEU A 117 -7.26 1.96 -4.74
C LEU A 117 -6.19 1.93 -3.65
N SER A 118 -6.66 2.05 -2.41
CA SER A 118 -5.85 1.87 -1.21
C SER A 118 -6.44 0.74 -0.37
N LEU A 119 -5.57 0.01 0.29
CA LEU A 119 -5.91 -1.09 1.19
C LEU A 119 -5.61 -0.66 2.61
N ALA A 120 -6.53 -0.95 3.52
CA ALA A 120 -6.33 -0.83 4.95
C ALA A 120 -6.68 -2.15 5.64
N ALA A 121 -5.73 -2.70 6.40
CA ALA A 121 -5.98 -3.82 7.30
C ALA A 121 -6.36 -3.32 8.69
N TYR A 122 -7.36 -3.97 9.29
CA TYR A 122 -7.92 -3.62 10.58
C TYR A 122 -7.78 -4.78 11.56
N ASN A 123 -7.43 -4.43 12.80
CA ASN A 123 -7.38 -5.36 13.91
C ASN A 123 -8.79 -5.67 14.47
N LYS A 124 -8.90 -6.62 15.41
CA LYS A 124 -10.15 -6.90 16.12
C LYS A 124 -10.69 -5.70 16.85
N ASN A 125 -12.00 -5.55 16.74
CA ASN A 125 -12.74 -4.65 17.60
C ASN A 125 -12.89 -5.30 18.97
N THR A 126 -12.36 -4.67 20.01
CA THR A 126 -12.52 -5.14 21.40
C THR A 126 -13.94 -4.92 21.94
N ALA A 127 -14.74 -4.06 21.30
CA ALA A 127 -16.09 -3.68 21.76
C ALA A 127 -17.23 -4.54 21.20
N SER A 128 -17.03 -5.19 20.04
CA SER A 128 -18.08 -5.98 19.36
C SER A 128 -17.61 -7.41 19.14
N PHE A 129 -18.17 -8.37 19.88
CA PHE A 129 -17.84 -9.79 19.77
C PHE A 129 -18.38 -10.46 18.49
N ASN A 130 -19.37 -9.87 17.83
CA ASN A 130 -20.10 -10.50 16.74
C ASN A 130 -19.54 -10.20 15.33
N ASP A 131 -18.55 -9.30 15.23
CA ASP A 131 -17.93 -8.95 13.97
C ASP A 131 -16.70 -9.85 13.69
N PRO A 132 -16.35 -10.11 12.42
CA PRO A 132 -15.12 -10.82 12.08
C PRO A 132 -13.89 -10.16 12.70
N ASN A 133 -13.00 -10.98 13.25
CA ASN A 133 -11.82 -10.56 14.02
C ASN A 133 -10.92 -9.64 13.18
N GLY A 134 -10.45 -10.10 12.01
CA GLY A 134 -9.69 -9.26 11.09
C GLY A 134 -10.53 -8.82 9.90
N ILE A 135 -10.39 -7.55 9.50
CA ILE A 135 -11.00 -7.03 8.27
C ILE A 135 -9.93 -6.38 7.42
N VAL A 136 -9.95 -6.61 6.12
CA VAL A 136 -9.20 -5.83 5.14
C VAL A 136 -10.22 -5.07 4.29
N ALA A 137 -10.16 -3.75 4.35
CA ALA A 137 -11.03 -2.91 3.53
C ALA A 137 -10.22 -2.30 2.38
N ILE A 138 -10.80 -2.36 1.19
CA ILE A 138 -10.29 -1.67 0.01
C ILE A 138 -11.08 -0.39 -0.14
N TRP A 139 -10.37 0.72 -0.06
CA TRP A 139 -10.90 2.06 -0.22
C TRP A 139 -10.62 2.55 -1.63
N ASN A 140 -11.62 3.19 -2.20
CA ASN A 140 -11.49 3.87 -3.48
C ASN A 140 -11.52 5.38 -3.21
N MET A 141 -10.58 6.13 -3.77
CA MET A 141 -10.52 7.60 -3.62
C MET A 141 -11.81 8.32 -4.06
N HIS A 142 -12.59 7.70 -4.95
CA HIS A 142 -13.87 8.22 -5.41
C HIS A 142 -15.02 7.95 -4.42
N LEU A 143 -14.84 7.01 -3.49
CA LEU A 143 -15.86 6.53 -2.56
C LEU A 143 -15.36 6.65 -1.12
N LEU A 144 -15.62 7.81 -0.52
CA LEU A 144 -15.10 8.13 0.82
C LEU A 144 -15.92 7.49 1.94
N ASP A 145 -17.24 7.42 1.77
CA ASP A 145 -18.17 7.03 2.85
C ASP A 145 -18.25 5.52 3.08
N ARG A 146 -17.86 4.70 2.10
CA ARG A 146 -17.92 3.24 2.21
C ARG A 146 -16.74 2.59 1.48
N PRO A 147 -16.18 1.49 2.02
CA PRO A 147 -15.18 0.72 1.30
C PRO A 147 -15.80 0.02 0.08
N GLU A 148 -15.01 -0.15 -0.98
CA GLU A 148 -15.44 -0.84 -2.20
C GLU A 148 -15.55 -2.36 -1.99
N PHE A 149 -14.59 -2.91 -1.24
CA PHE A 149 -14.56 -4.31 -0.85
C PHE A 149 -14.21 -4.45 0.63
N VAL A 150 -14.92 -5.33 1.32
CA VAL A 150 -14.66 -5.69 2.72
C VAL A 150 -14.37 -7.18 2.76
N LEU A 151 -13.12 -7.50 3.03
CA LEU A 151 -12.62 -8.86 3.09
C LEU A 151 -12.52 -9.29 4.55
N HIS A 152 -13.16 -10.40 4.88
CA HIS A 152 -13.20 -10.90 6.25
C HIS A 152 -12.08 -11.92 6.49
N SER A 153 -11.57 -11.93 7.70
CA SER A 153 -10.62 -12.91 8.22
C SER A 153 -11.13 -13.51 9.54
N GLN A 154 -10.73 -14.75 9.81
CA GLN A 154 -11.01 -15.43 11.08
C GLN A 154 -10.11 -14.93 12.22
N SER A 155 -8.94 -14.40 11.89
CA SER A 155 -7.94 -13.89 12.84
C SER A 155 -7.56 -12.45 12.45
N ASP A 156 -7.01 -11.72 13.42
CA ASP A 156 -6.52 -10.35 13.23
C ASP A 156 -5.50 -10.31 12.08
N VAL A 157 -5.63 -9.33 11.18
CA VAL A 157 -4.70 -9.14 10.05
C VAL A 157 -3.67 -8.10 10.47
N LEU A 158 -2.39 -8.47 10.42
CA LEU A 158 -1.29 -7.58 10.80
C LEU A 158 -0.65 -6.92 9.59
N SER A 159 -0.46 -7.70 8.53
CA SER A 159 0.15 -7.26 7.28
C SER A 159 -0.77 -7.61 6.12
N ALA A 160 -0.84 -6.74 5.13
CA ALA A 160 -1.60 -6.98 3.92
C ALA A 160 -0.95 -6.22 2.76
N THR A 161 -0.87 -6.85 1.60
CA THR A 161 -0.24 -6.27 0.41
C THR A 161 -1.00 -6.66 -0.84
N PHE A 162 -1.03 -5.75 -1.82
CA PHE A 162 -1.51 -6.04 -3.15
C PHE A 162 -0.49 -6.87 -3.94
N SER A 163 -0.99 -7.75 -4.81
CA SER A 163 -0.11 -8.31 -5.83
C SER A 163 0.31 -7.20 -6.82
N PRO A 164 1.61 -7.01 -7.10
CA PRO A 164 2.06 -6.04 -8.09
C PRO A 164 1.69 -6.43 -9.53
N PHE A 165 1.37 -7.71 -9.78
CA PHE A 165 1.11 -8.23 -11.13
C PHE A 165 -0.37 -8.48 -11.42
N HIS A 166 -1.17 -8.75 -10.39
CA HIS A 166 -2.57 -9.10 -10.52
C HIS A 166 -3.44 -8.17 -9.67
N ALA A 167 -4.27 -7.36 -10.32
CA ALA A 167 -5.08 -6.36 -9.62
C ALA A 167 -6.13 -6.94 -8.66
N ASN A 168 -6.52 -8.21 -8.84
CA ASN A 168 -7.58 -8.83 -8.07
C ASN A 168 -7.06 -9.64 -6.87
N LEU A 169 -5.75 -9.92 -6.82
CA LEU A 169 -5.16 -10.76 -5.79
C LEU A 169 -4.59 -9.91 -4.66
N ILE A 170 -4.97 -10.26 -3.44
CA ILE A 170 -4.57 -9.58 -2.21
C ILE A 170 -4.08 -10.64 -1.23
N PHE A 171 -2.95 -10.37 -0.60
CA PHE A 171 -2.39 -11.24 0.43
C PHE A 171 -2.59 -10.60 1.80
N GLY A 172 -2.79 -11.43 2.82
CA GLY A 172 -2.82 -10.97 4.21
C GLY A 172 -2.24 -11.98 5.18
N GLY A 173 -1.50 -11.44 6.15
CA GLY A 173 -0.84 -12.16 7.21
C GLY A 173 -1.62 -12.01 8.49
N THR A 174 -1.99 -13.13 9.09
CA THR A 174 -2.76 -13.12 10.34
C THR A 174 -1.88 -13.24 11.57
N TYR A 175 -2.42 -12.85 12.72
CA TYR A 175 -1.79 -13.06 14.02
C TYR A 175 -1.59 -14.54 14.35
N SER A 176 -2.42 -15.43 13.79
CA SER A 176 -2.30 -16.88 14.00
C SER A 176 -1.21 -17.55 13.15
N GLY A 177 -0.45 -16.82 12.34
CA GLY A 177 0.54 -17.42 11.42
C GLY A 177 -0.05 -17.95 10.11
N GLN A 178 -1.37 -17.83 9.92
CA GLN A 178 -2.00 -18.16 8.64
C GLN A 178 -1.81 -17.02 7.64
N ILE A 179 -1.55 -17.39 6.39
CA ILE A 179 -1.53 -16.47 5.25
C ILE A 179 -2.80 -16.71 4.46
N LEU A 180 -3.45 -15.62 4.12
CA LEU A 180 -4.72 -15.57 3.42
C LEU A 180 -4.49 -14.99 2.03
N LEU A 181 -5.17 -15.57 1.05
CA LEU A 181 -5.32 -14.99 -0.28
C LEU A 181 -6.78 -14.63 -0.47
N TRP A 182 -7.02 -13.37 -0.84
CA TRP A 182 -8.32 -12.91 -1.29
C TRP A 182 -8.29 -12.60 -2.78
N ASP A 183 -9.38 -12.92 -3.45
CA ASP A 183 -9.69 -12.46 -4.79
C ASP A 183 -10.83 -11.45 -4.70
N THR A 184 -10.68 -10.25 -5.25
CA THR A 184 -11.72 -9.21 -5.26
C THR A 184 -13.00 -9.65 -5.98
N ARG A 185 -12.91 -10.67 -6.82
CA ARG A 185 -14.07 -11.30 -7.48
C ARG A 185 -14.91 -12.13 -6.49
N ALA A 186 -14.29 -12.69 -5.46
CA ALA A 186 -14.92 -13.50 -4.42
C ALA A 186 -15.23 -12.63 -3.18
N LYS A 187 -16.23 -11.75 -3.32
CA LYS A 187 -16.55 -10.54 -2.53
C LYS A 187 -16.26 -10.47 -1.01
N SER A 188 -16.10 -11.56 -0.24
CA SER A 188 -16.02 -11.43 1.22
C SER A 188 -15.23 -12.48 2.00
N THR A 189 -14.98 -13.66 1.44
CA THR A 189 -14.25 -14.74 2.12
C THR A 189 -12.91 -15.01 1.44
N PRO A 190 -11.86 -15.35 2.20
CA PRO A 190 -10.57 -15.73 1.63
C PRO A 190 -10.73 -16.98 0.75
N VAL A 191 -10.12 -16.93 -0.43
CA VAL A 191 -10.18 -17.99 -1.43
C VAL A 191 -9.25 -19.14 -1.03
N LEU A 192 -8.04 -18.80 -0.60
CA LEU A 192 -7.05 -19.77 -0.11
C LEU A 192 -6.55 -19.36 1.27
N LYS A 193 -6.27 -20.38 2.09
CA LYS A 193 -5.66 -20.24 3.42
C LYS A 193 -4.54 -21.24 3.57
N THR A 194 -3.45 -20.83 4.19
CA THR A 194 -2.41 -21.78 4.60
C THR A 194 -2.90 -22.61 5.81
N PRO A 195 -2.60 -23.91 5.88
CA PRO A 195 -2.86 -24.70 7.08
C PRO A 195 -1.93 -24.25 8.20
N LEU A 196 -2.44 -24.27 9.44
CA LEU A 196 -1.63 -24.07 10.64
C LEU A 196 -0.81 -25.35 10.88
N SER A 197 0.35 -25.42 10.22
CA SER A 197 1.27 -26.57 10.25
C SER A 197 2.62 -26.14 10.82
N ALA A 198 3.34 -27.07 11.44
CA ALA A 198 4.70 -26.84 11.96
C ALA A 198 5.71 -26.42 10.89
N THR A 199 5.40 -26.64 9.61
CA THR A 199 6.23 -26.22 8.47
C THR A 199 5.98 -24.77 8.05
N GLY A 200 4.89 -24.15 8.52
CA GLY A 200 4.57 -22.74 8.26
C GLY A 200 4.81 -21.88 9.50
N HIS A 201 4.24 -20.67 9.51
CA HIS A 201 4.35 -19.78 10.66
C HIS A 201 3.44 -20.23 11.80
N THR A 202 3.96 -20.19 13.02
CA THR A 202 3.19 -20.47 14.24
C THR A 202 2.87 -19.21 15.03
N HIS A 203 3.68 -18.17 14.82
CA HIS A 203 3.55 -16.84 15.41
C HIS A 203 3.03 -15.80 14.39
N PRO A 204 2.73 -14.57 14.86
CA PRO A 204 2.16 -13.53 14.02
C PRO A 204 3.05 -13.14 12.84
N VAL A 205 2.44 -12.95 11.67
CA VAL A 205 3.13 -12.50 10.45
C VAL A 205 3.15 -10.98 10.41
N TYR A 206 4.27 -10.37 10.81
CA TYR A 206 4.40 -8.91 10.86
C TYR A 206 4.58 -8.26 9.50
N ASP A 207 5.29 -8.92 8.58
CA ASP A 207 5.61 -8.33 7.29
C ASP A 207 5.55 -9.35 6.15
N MET A 208 5.18 -8.85 4.97
CA MET A 208 5.06 -9.64 3.75
C MET A 208 5.36 -8.82 2.50
N GLN A 209 6.03 -9.46 1.56
CA GLN A 209 6.40 -8.83 0.30
C GLN A 209 6.26 -9.82 -0.85
N VAL A 210 5.68 -9.37 -1.96
CA VAL A 210 5.61 -10.15 -3.19
C VAL A 210 6.83 -9.85 -4.04
N VAL A 211 7.54 -10.91 -4.44
CA VAL A 211 8.87 -10.83 -5.03
C VAL A 211 8.92 -11.64 -6.31
N GLY A 212 9.43 -11.04 -7.38
CA GLY A 212 9.74 -11.75 -8.61
C GLY A 212 9.17 -11.05 -9.83
N THR A 213 8.69 -11.84 -10.79
CA THR A 213 8.13 -11.36 -12.06
C THR A 213 6.74 -11.92 -12.24
N GLN A 214 5.94 -11.37 -13.17
CA GLN A 214 4.57 -11.80 -13.44
C GLN A 214 4.37 -13.33 -13.56
N ASN A 215 5.34 -14.05 -14.14
CA ASN A 215 5.24 -15.51 -14.34
C ASN A 215 5.90 -16.35 -13.24
N ALA A 216 6.75 -15.72 -12.43
CA ALA A 216 7.47 -16.39 -11.36
C ALA A 216 7.57 -15.41 -10.21
N ASN A 217 6.52 -15.35 -9.40
CA ASN A 217 6.52 -14.54 -8.21
C ASN A 217 6.20 -15.37 -6.96
N ASN A 218 6.98 -15.07 -5.93
CA ASN A 218 7.00 -15.72 -4.64
C ASN A 218 6.56 -14.69 -3.61
N LEU A 219 5.76 -15.11 -2.65
CA LEU A 219 5.39 -14.31 -1.50
C LEU A 219 6.36 -14.63 -0.36
N MET A 220 7.12 -13.65 0.08
CA MET A 220 7.98 -13.75 1.25
C MET A 220 7.21 -13.27 2.48
N THR A 221 7.32 -13.99 3.58
CA THR A 221 6.60 -13.68 4.82
C THR A 221 7.51 -13.89 6.01
N THR A 222 7.38 -13.03 7.01
CA THR A 222 8.20 -13.07 8.22
C THR A 222 7.35 -13.19 9.47
N SER A 223 7.85 -13.96 10.42
CA SER A 223 7.19 -14.22 11.70
C SER A 223 8.14 -13.94 12.86
N THR A 224 7.57 -13.68 14.03
CA THR A 224 8.30 -13.55 15.31
C THR A 224 9.09 -14.81 15.68
N ASP A 225 8.75 -15.96 15.09
CA ASP A 225 9.44 -17.25 15.25
C ASP A 225 10.90 -17.28 14.76
N GLY A 226 11.35 -16.24 14.07
CA GLY A 226 12.62 -16.28 13.34
C GLY A 226 12.57 -17.10 12.06
N LEU A 227 11.36 -17.43 11.60
CA LEU A 227 11.11 -18.09 10.33
C LEU A 227 10.81 -17.05 9.24
N VAL A 228 11.53 -17.17 8.12
CA VAL A 228 11.18 -16.52 6.86
C VAL A 228 10.70 -17.61 5.90
N CYS A 229 9.44 -17.53 5.50
CA CYS A 229 8.85 -18.50 4.58
C CYS A 229 8.61 -17.87 3.20
N SER A 230 9.07 -18.56 2.16
CA SER A 230 8.76 -18.26 0.75
C SER A 230 7.62 -19.15 0.29
N TRP A 231 6.56 -18.53 -0.21
CA TRP A 231 5.35 -19.20 -0.71
C TRP A 231 5.19 -18.95 -2.21
N THR A 232 4.66 -19.94 -2.91
CA THR A 232 4.18 -19.74 -4.28
C THR A 232 2.73 -19.26 -4.24
N VAL A 233 2.36 -18.30 -5.09
CA VAL A 233 1.00 -17.73 -5.10
C VAL A 233 -0.08 -18.77 -5.38
N ASP A 234 0.22 -19.76 -6.23
CA ASP A 234 -0.74 -20.80 -6.65
C ASP A 234 -0.92 -21.91 -5.60
N MET A 235 0.14 -22.21 -4.84
CA MET A 235 0.13 -23.28 -3.84
C MET A 235 0.54 -22.72 -2.48
N LEU A 236 -0.48 -22.43 -1.66
CA LEU A 236 -0.34 -21.98 -0.27
C LEU A 236 -0.48 -23.13 0.74
N ALA A 237 -0.60 -24.38 0.29
CA ALA A 237 -0.75 -25.51 1.21
C ALA A 237 0.52 -25.79 2.02
N GLN A 238 1.70 -25.57 1.43
CA GLN A 238 3.00 -25.74 2.07
C GLN A 238 3.94 -24.63 1.58
N PRO A 239 4.85 -24.14 2.44
CA PRO A 239 5.86 -23.20 1.99
C PRO A 239 6.86 -23.93 1.08
N GLN A 240 7.33 -23.23 0.05
CA GLN A 240 8.35 -23.76 -0.85
C GLN A 240 9.70 -23.83 -0.15
N GLU A 241 10.01 -22.78 0.61
CA GLU A 241 11.24 -22.66 1.41
C GLU A 241 10.88 -22.08 2.77
N SER A 242 11.34 -22.72 3.83
CA SER A 242 11.33 -22.19 5.20
C SER A 242 12.77 -22.02 5.64
N LEU A 243 13.12 -20.80 6.04
CA LEU A 243 14.46 -20.42 6.47
C LEU A 243 14.39 -20.01 7.93
N GLU A 244 15.00 -20.81 8.81
CA GLU A 244 15.16 -20.47 10.21
C GLU A 244 16.40 -19.59 10.37
N LEU A 245 16.20 -18.36 10.81
CA LEU A 245 17.27 -17.41 11.10
C LEU A 245 17.77 -17.68 12.51
N SER A 246 18.74 -18.59 12.62
CA SER A 246 19.42 -18.89 13.88
C SER A 246 20.77 -18.18 13.98
N ARG A 247 21.04 -17.60 15.15
CA ARG A 247 22.32 -16.98 15.48
C ARG A 247 23.14 -17.90 16.37
N THR A 248 24.15 -18.52 15.77
CA THR A 248 25.17 -19.28 16.50
C THR A 248 26.12 -18.35 17.27
N GLY A 249 25.72 -17.90 18.47
CA GLY A 249 26.60 -17.11 19.34
C GLY A 249 25.96 -16.24 20.42
N HIS A 250 24.63 -16.18 20.55
CA HIS A 250 23.98 -15.53 21.70
C HIS A 250 23.65 -16.53 22.81
N ASN A 251 23.92 -16.14 24.05
CA ASN A 251 23.90 -17.05 25.21
C ASN A 251 22.50 -17.27 25.82
N LYS A 252 21.41 -16.82 25.17
CA LYS A 252 20.05 -16.88 25.74
C LYS A 252 18.96 -17.45 24.81
N THR A 253 19.00 -17.20 23.51
CA THR A 253 18.07 -17.79 22.52
C THR A 253 18.78 -17.91 21.18
N ASP A 254 18.57 -19.03 20.49
CA ASP A 254 19.13 -19.28 19.15
C ASP A 254 18.24 -18.65 18.07
N GLU A 255 16.97 -18.40 18.37
CA GLU A 255 15.96 -17.83 17.48
C GLU A 255 15.99 -16.30 17.47
N VAL A 256 15.93 -15.73 16.27
CA VAL A 256 15.95 -14.29 16.04
C VAL A 256 14.53 -13.80 15.78
N ALA A 257 13.93 -13.05 16.70
CA ALA A 257 12.59 -12.50 16.52
C ALA A 257 12.57 -11.39 15.46
N ILE A 258 11.85 -11.64 14.36
CA ILE A 258 11.77 -10.74 13.19
C ILE A 258 10.54 -9.85 13.31
N THR A 259 10.75 -8.56 13.00
CA THR A 259 9.69 -7.54 13.01
C THR A 259 9.40 -6.98 11.62
N CYS A 260 10.40 -6.86 10.75
CA CYS A 260 10.25 -6.33 9.40
C CYS A 260 11.24 -6.96 8.40
N LEU A 261 10.89 -6.95 7.12
CA LEU A 261 11.65 -7.51 6.02
C LEU A 261 11.59 -6.58 4.81
N ASP A 262 12.73 -6.34 4.18
CA ASP A 262 12.71 -5.77 2.83
C ASP A 262 13.88 -6.28 1.97
N LEU A 263 13.71 -6.09 0.67
CA LEU A 263 14.57 -6.59 -0.39
C LEU A 263 15.17 -5.43 -1.18
N PRO A 264 16.48 -5.46 -1.46
CA PRO A 264 17.07 -4.60 -2.47
C PRO A 264 16.42 -4.89 -3.83
N HIS A 265 15.90 -3.86 -4.50
CA HIS A 265 15.18 -4.08 -5.76
C HIS A 265 16.08 -4.60 -6.90
N ALA A 266 17.40 -4.46 -6.78
CA ALA A 266 18.38 -4.97 -7.74
C ALA A 266 18.68 -6.46 -7.53
N GLU A 267 18.54 -6.98 -6.31
CA GLU A 267 18.96 -8.31 -5.93
C GLU A 267 17.81 -9.07 -5.25
N THR A 268 17.36 -10.14 -5.90
CA THR A 268 16.23 -10.95 -5.41
C THR A 268 16.66 -12.09 -4.46
N MET A 269 17.96 -12.22 -4.21
CA MET A 269 18.56 -13.36 -3.51
C MET A 269 19.04 -13.03 -2.09
N SER A 270 19.35 -11.76 -1.84
CA SER A 270 19.74 -11.18 -0.57
C SER A 270 18.54 -10.42 0.00
N PHE A 271 18.29 -10.54 1.30
CA PHE A 271 17.25 -9.80 2.01
C PHE A 271 17.76 -9.32 3.36
N TYR A 272 17.13 -8.28 3.88
CA TYR A 272 17.50 -7.68 5.16
C TYR A 272 16.35 -7.80 6.14
N VAL A 273 16.69 -8.14 7.37
CA VAL A 273 15.74 -8.50 8.40
C VAL A 273 15.96 -7.61 9.60
N GLY A 274 14.93 -6.85 9.98
CA GLY A 274 14.90 -6.11 11.23
C GLY A 274 14.42 -7.00 12.37
N THR A 275 15.04 -6.83 13.54
CA THR A 275 14.76 -7.67 14.69
C THR A 275 14.31 -6.87 15.90
N GLU A 276 13.67 -7.55 16.84
CA GLU A 276 13.24 -6.96 18.11
C GLU A 276 14.44 -6.51 18.97
N GLU A 277 15.62 -7.10 18.77
CA GLU A 277 16.84 -6.72 19.51
C GLU A 277 17.46 -5.40 19.03
N GLY A 278 16.99 -4.81 17.93
CA GLY A 278 17.59 -3.59 17.36
C GLY A 278 18.76 -3.83 16.40
N ALA A 279 19.04 -5.09 16.06
CA ALA A 279 20.01 -5.47 15.04
C ALA A 279 19.32 -5.74 13.70
N ILE A 280 20.01 -5.43 12.60
CA ILE A 280 19.59 -5.80 11.25
C ILE A 280 20.55 -6.87 10.74
N TYR A 281 19.96 -7.95 10.23
CA TYR A 281 20.69 -9.07 9.69
C TYR A 281 20.55 -9.10 8.17
N HIS A 282 21.68 -9.30 7.49
CA HIS A 282 21.69 -9.64 6.08
C HIS A 282 21.54 -11.16 5.95
N ALA A 283 20.62 -11.61 5.10
CA ALA A 283 20.32 -13.03 4.92
C ALA A 283 20.20 -13.39 3.44
N HIS A 284 20.62 -14.60 3.11
CA HIS A 284 20.54 -15.13 1.76
C HIS A 284 19.43 -16.18 1.64
N ARG A 285 18.66 -16.09 0.56
CA ARG A 285 17.55 -17.00 0.27
C ARG A 285 17.99 -18.41 -0.06
N HIS A 286 19.03 -18.56 -0.89
CA HIS A 286 19.49 -19.86 -1.37
C HIS A 286 20.95 -20.10 -0.98
N ASP A 287 21.27 -21.37 -0.70
CA ASP A 287 22.64 -21.81 -0.44
C ASP A 287 23.46 -21.75 -1.74
N ARG A 288 24.58 -21.02 -1.73
CA ARG A 288 25.50 -20.96 -2.87
C ARG A 288 26.95 -20.83 -2.39
N ALA A 289 27.82 -21.66 -2.98
CA ALA A 289 29.27 -21.51 -2.99
C ALA A 289 29.91 -21.11 -1.64
N GLY A 290 29.53 -21.79 -0.55
CA GLY A 290 30.12 -21.60 0.78
C GLY A 290 29.36 -20.64 1.70
N VAL A 291 28.30 -19.98 1.23
CA VAL A 291 27.38 -19.18 2.04
C VAL A 291 26.11 -19.98 2.26
N LYS A 292 25.92 -20.49 3.50
CA LYS A 292 24.73 -21.26 3.88
C LYS A 292 23.49 -20.37 3.80
N ALA A 293 22.38 -20.92 3.32
CA ALA A 293 21.09 -20.23 3.38
C ALA A 293 20.76 -19.85 4.83
N GLY A 294 20.34 -18.59 5.04
CA GLY A 294 20.14 -18.01 6.36
C GLY A 294 20.90 -16.70 6.55
N VAL A 295 21.05 -16.30 7.82
CA VAL A 295 21.74 -15.07 8.21
C VAL A 295 23.23 -15.17 7.93
N ASP A 296 23.78 -14.17 7.26
CA ASP A 296 25.23 -13.96 7.23
C ASP A 296 25.68 -13.40 8.58
N HIS A 297 26.44 -14.19 9.34
CA HIS A 297 26.99 -13.77 10.64
C HIS A 297 28.09 -12.71 10.52
N ASN A 298 28.56 -12.42 9.30
CA ASN A 298 29.63 -11.45 9.06
C ASN A 298 29.14 -10.01 8.92
N GLU A 299 27.91 -9.79 8.48
CA GLU A 299 27.35 -8.47 8.19
C GLU A 299 26.19 -8.17 9.15
N ILE A 300 26.49 -7.51 10.26
CA ILE A 300 25.51 -7.13 11.28
C ILE A 300 25.47 -5.60 11.38
N TYR A 301 24.29 -5.02 11.15
CA TYR A 301 24.06 -3.59 11.34
C TYR A 301 23.44 -3.41 12.71
N ALA A 302 24.28 -3.17 13.71
CA ALA A 302 23.87 -2.94 15.09
C ALA A 302 23.99 -1.44 15.40
N GLY A 303 22.87 -0.74 15.43
CA GLY A 303 22.85 0.67 15.85
C GLY A 303 21.56 1.14 16.49
N HIS A 304 20.48 0.37 16.45
CA HIS A 304 19.26 0.66 17.20
C HIS A 304 19.34 0.06 18.60
N ASN A 305 18.82 0.79 19.59
CA ASN A 305 18.81 0.33 20.98
C ASN A 305 17.49 -0.37 21.36
N ALA A 306 16.53 -0.39 20.44
CA ALA A 306 15.18 -0.90 20.63
C ALA A 306 14.70 -1.63 19.36
N PRO A 307 13.54 -2.32 19.41
CA PRO A 307 12.98 -3.04 18.27
C PRO A 307 12.87 -2.17 17.02
N ILE A 308 13.19 -2.75 15.87
CA ILE A 308 13.02 -2.10 14.56
C ILE A 308 11.58 -2.34 14.10
N ASN A 309 10.85 -1.29 13.70
CA ASN A 309 9.44 -1.43 13.30
C ASN A 309 9.25 -1.47 11.78
N SER A 310 10.17 -0.85 11.03
CA SER A 310 10.12 -0.78 9.59
C SER A 310 11.52 -0.70 9.01
N LEU A 311 11.70 -1.33 7.86
CA LEU A 311 12.89 -1.32 7.03
C LEU A 311 12.43 -1.06 5.59
N ASN A 312 13.02 -0.06 4.94
CA ASN A 312 12.67 0.26 3.56
C ASN A 312 13.90 0.62 2.71
N PHE A 313 14.12 -0.13 1.64
CA PHE A 313 15.13 0.14 0.63
C PHE A 313 14.73 1.27 -0.29
N HIS A 314 15.73 2.02 -0.73
CA HIS A 314 15.52 3.06 -1.73
C HIS A 314 14.99 2.43 -3.03
N PRO A 315 13.90 2.97 -3.61
CA PRO A 315 13.29 2.42 -4.80
C PRO A 315 14.23 2.54 -6.01
N LEU A 316 14.13 1.56 -6.92
CA LEU A 316 14.81 1.61 -8.20
C LEU A 316 14.01 2.45 -9.21
N TYR A 317 14.54 3.60 -9.60
CA TYR A 317 13.98 4.37 -10.72
C TYR A 317 14.70 4.02 -12.02
N ARG A 318 14.16 3.04 -12.76
CA ARG A 318 14.66 2.70 -14.09
C ARG A 318 14.07 3.65 -15.13
N THR A 319 14.63 4.84 -15.27
CA THR A 319 14.59 5.55 -16.55
C THR A 319 15.90 5.32 -17.29
N THR A 320 15.79 5.06 -18.58
CA THR A 320 16.82 4.60 -19.53
C THR A 320 18.03 5.53 -19.70
N THR A 321 18.21 6.54 -18.85
CA THR A 321 19.12 7.67 -19.04
C THR A 321 20.02 8.00 -17.86
N ASN A 322 19.77 7.51 -16.64
CA ASN A 322 20.57 7.89 -15.46
C ASN A 322 21.35 6.68 -14.92
N ALA A 323 22.67 6.81 -14.82
CA ALA A 323 23.61 5.76 -14.39
C ALA A 323 23.87 5.76 -12.87
N ILE A 324 22.99 6.37 -12.08
CA ILE A 324 23.16 6.58 -10.64
C ILE A 324 22.11 5.76 -9.90
N ASP A 325 22.55 4.66 -9.31
CA ASP A 325 21.70 3.76 -8.53
C ASP A 325 21.97 3.94 -7.02
N PHE A 326 20.89 4.09 -6.24
CA PHE A 326 20.92 4.23 -4.77
C PHE A 326 20.38 3.00 -4.03
N THR A 327 20.31 1.83 -4.69
CA THR A 327 19.77 0.59 -4.13
C THR A 327 20.46 0.10 -2.86
N ASP A 328 21.65 0.62 -2.60
CA ASP A 328 22.44 0.29 -1.43
C ASP A 328 21.93 1.01 -0.17
N LEU A 329 21.07 2.02 -0.32
CA LEU A 329 20.55 2.80 0.79
C LEU A 329 19.25 2.20 1.30
N PHE A 330 19.14 2.10 2.62
CA PHE A 330 17.91 1.72 3.28
C PHE A 330 17.70 2.51 4.57
N LEU A 331 16.44 2.75 4.88
CA LEU A 331 16.00 3.39 6.11
C LEU A 331 15.56 2.33 7.09
N THR A 332 15.82 2.56 8.36
CA THR A 332 15.19 1.82 9.44
C THR A 332 14.63 2.75 10.51
N THR A 333 13.52 2.33 11.07
CA THR A 333 12.85 3.02 12.17
C THR A 333 12.86 2.12 13.40
N SER A 334 12.99 2.73 14.57
CA SER A 334 12.99 2.00 15.82
C SER A 334 12.11 2.68 16.87
N LEU A 335 11.73 1.89 17.86
CA LEU A 335 11.03 2.34 19.05
C LEU A 335 11.90 3.29 19.91
N ASP A 336 13.19 3.44 19.63
CA ASP A 336 14.10 4.39 20.28
C ASP A 336 13.94 5.85 19.78
N TRP A 337 12.86 6.11 19.03
CA TRP A 337 12.50 7.41 18.44
C TRP A 337 13.40 7.84 17.29
N THR A 338 14.32 6.98 16.86
CA THR A 338 15.30 7.31 15.83
C THR A 338 14.96 6.69 14.49
N ILE A 339 15.28 7.43 13.43
CA ILE A 339 15.35 6.91 12.07
C ILE A 339 16.83 6.86 11.70
N LYS A 340 17.29 5.73 11.17
CA LYS A 340 18.68 5.58 10.74
C LYS A 340 18.75 5.27 9.27
N LEU A 341 19.62 6.01 8.58
CA LEU A 341 20.00 5.76 7.19
C LEU A 341 21.24 4.87 7.16
N TRP A 342 21.18 3.81 6.38
CA TRP A 342 22.25 2.84 6.23
C TRP A 342 22.69 2.72 4.77
N SER A 343 23.89 2.17 4.58
CA SER A 343 24.41 1.81 3.25
C SER A 343 24.97 0.40 3.31
N THR A 344 24.53 -0.46 2.38
CA THR A 344 25.03 -1.83 2.22
C THR A 344 26.50 -1.84 1.77
N LYS A 345 26.91 -0.83 0.98
CA LYS A 345 28.32 -0.60 0.62
C LYS A 345 29.08 -0.03 1.82
N GLY A 346 29.50 -0.90 2.72
CA GLY A 346 30.47 -0.61 3.78
C GLY A 346 31.91 -0.63 3.27
N SER A 347 32.83 -0.16 4.11
CA SER A 347 34.27 -0.30 3.87
C SER A 347 34.62 -1.77 3.58
N PRO A 348 35.47 -2.07 2.58
CA PRO A 348 35.81 -3.44 2.23
C PRO A 348 36.41 -4.13 3.47
N ALA A 349 35.92 -5.33 3.75
CA ALA A 349 36.33 -6.13 4.89
C ALA A 349 37.86 -6.29 4.94
N VAL A 350 38.50 -5.59 5.88
CA VAL A 350 39.90 -5.86 6.21
C VAL A 350 39.91 -7.02 7.19
N ASN A 351 40.27 -8.21 6.68
CA ASN A 351 40.65 -9.40 7.46
C ASN A 351 39.55 -10.14 8.24
N GLY A 352 38.47 -10.58 7.59
CA GLY A 352 37.61 -11.67 8.11
C GLY A 352 37.01 -11.46 9.50
N GLN A 353 36.94 -10.22 9.98
CA GLN A 353 36.24 -9.82 11.20
C GLN A 353 34.81 -9.39 10.83
N GLN A 354 33.89 -9.62 11.76
CA GLN A 354 32.50 -9.16 11.68
C GLN A 354 32.47 -7.67 11.32
N GLN A 355 31.82 -7.33 10.20
CA GLN A 355 31.61 -5.96 9.76
C GLN A 355 30.49 -5.36 10.60
N HIS A 356 30.88 -4.51 11.55
CA HIS A 356 29.93 -3.62 12.20
C HIS A 356 29.75 -2.39 11.31
N HIS A 357 28.59 -2.31 10.66
CA HIS A 357 28.23 -1.12 9.90
C HIS A 357 27.72 -0.05 10.87
N ASN A 358 28.19 1.18 10.70
CA ASN A 358 27.64 2.34 11.40
C ASN A 358 26.56 3.00 10.54
N PRO A 359 25.54 3.62 11.17
CA PRO A 359 24.54 4.39 10.43
C PRO A 359 25.20 5.61 9.79
N LEU A 360 24.80 5.93 8.56
CA LEU A 360 25.28 7.11 7.83
C LEU A 360 24.76 8.40 8.46
N GLN A 361 23.48 8.40 8.84
CA GLN A 361 22.79 9.52 9.45
C GLN A 361 21.75 8.98 10.42
N THR A 362 21.59 9.66 11.55
CA THR A 362 20.55 9.37 12.54
C THR A 362 19.66 10.61 12.68
N PHE A 363 18.35 10.45 12.48
CA PHE A 363 17.36 11.51 12.61
C PHE A 363 16.61 11.35 13.94
N ASN A 364 16.66 12.37 14.78
CA ASN A 364 16.15 12.34 16.17
C ASN A 364 15.09 13.43 16.46
N GLU A 365 14.44 13.96 15.42
CA GLU A 365 13.45 15.05 15.57
C GLU A 365 12.06 14.56 16.05
N HIS A 366 11.88 13.26 16.23
CA HIS A 366 10.61 12.66 16.59
C HIS A 366 10.35 12.77 18.10
N THR A 367 9.11 13.08 18.46
CA THR A 367 8.72 13.27 19.87
C THR A 367 8.35 11.95 20.55
N ASP A 368 8.09 10.91 19.77
CA ASP A 368 7.64 9.59 20.24
C ASP A 368 8.13 8.48 19.28
N CYS A 369 7.72 7.25 19.54
CA CYS A 369 8.05 6.05 18.80
C CYS A 369 7.69 6.20 17.32
N VAL A 370 8.70 5.98 16.47
CA VAL A 370 8.51 5.95 15.01
C VAL A 370 8.05 4.55 14.64
N TYR A 371 6.90 4.46 13.97
CA TYR A 371 6.33 3.18 13.58
C TYR A 371 6.68 2.76 12.16
N ASP A 372 6.82 3.73 11.25
CA ASP A 372 7.08 3.46 9.85
C ASP A 372 7.82 4.62 9.19
N ALA A 373 8.68 4.29 8.22
CA ALA A 373 9.29 5.27 7.33
C ALA A 373 9.52 4.62 5.97
N GLN A 374 9.16 5.35 4.92
CA GLN A 374 9.23 4.84 3.56
C GLN A 374 9.80 5.89 2.62
N TRP A 375 10.70 5.45 1.75
CA TRP A 375 11.20 6.27 0.65
C TRP A 375 10.10 6.60 -0.36
N HIS A 376 10.22 7.79 -0.94
CA HIS A 376 9.33 8.19 -2.03
C HIS A 376 9.65 7.41 -3.32
N PRO A 377 8.65 6.83 -4.02
CA PRO A 377 8.87 5.95 -5.17
C PRO A 377 9.53 6.64 -6.38
N HIS A 378 9.38 7.95 -6.54
CA HIS A 378 9.87 8.70 -7.71
C HIS A 378 10.96 9.73 -7.40
N HIS A 379 11.15 10.10 -6.14
CA HIS A 379 12.04 11.19 -5.75
C HIS A 379 13.15 10.62 -4.87
N PRO A 380 14.43 10.76 -5.26
CA PRO A 380 15.52 10.05 -4.62
C PRO A 380 15.78 10.49 -3.18
N ALA A 381 15.72 11.80 -2.92
CA ALA A 381 16.09 12.35 -1.62
C ALA A 381 14.92 12.47 -0.63
N VAL A 382 13.69 12.10 -1.02
CA VAL A 382 12.49 12.31 -0.20
C VAL A 382 12.09 11.01 0.49
N PHE A 383 11.84 11.08 1.78
CA PHE A 383 11.18 10.02 2.53
C PHE A 383 10.16 10.60 3.50
N GLY A 384 9.18 9.80 3.88
CA GLY A 384 8.22 10.16 4.92
C GLY A 384 8.42 9.31 6.14
N SER A 385 8.04 9.84 7.30
CA SER A 385 8.03 9.11 8.57
C SER A 385 6.79 9.40 9.39
N VAL A 386 6.38 8.44 10.21
CA VAL A 386 5.17 8.52 11.05
C VAL A 386 5.46 8.18 12.51
N ASP A 387 4.80 8.94 13.38
CA ASP A 387 4.99 8.88 14.84
C ASP A 387 3.77 8.37 15.60
N GLY A 388 4.03 7.89 16.82
CA GLY A 388 3.00 7.52 17.79
C GLY A 388 2.19 8.68 18.37
N CYS A 389 2.66 9.93 18.24
CA CYS A 389 1.86 11.11 18.53
C CYS A 389 0.87 11.49 17.42
N GLY A 390 0.94 10.82 16.27
CA GLY A 390 0.09 11.12 15.11
C GLY A 390 0.62 12.24 14.21
N GLU A 391 1.93 12.49 14.25
CA GLU A 391 2.61 13.37 13.31
C GLU A 391 3.16 12.57 12.12
N PHE A 392 2.95 13.10 10.92
CA PHE A 392 3.60 12.70 9.68
C PHE A 392 4.63 13.77 9.31
N LYS A 393 5.87 13.37 9.09
CA LYS A 393 6.97 14.27 8.73
C LYS A 393 7.51 13.90 7.36
N LEU A 394 7.66 14.90 6.51
CA LEU A 394 8.25 14.78 5.18
C LEU A 394 9.67 15.31 5.21
N TRP A 395 10.60 14.46 4.79
CA TRP A 395 12.02 14.74 4.76
C TRP A 395 12.50 14.85 3.32
N ASN A 396 13.40 15.78 3.05
CA ASN A 396 14.12 15.81 1.79
C ASN A 396 15.58 16.19 2.04
N LEU A 397 16.43 15.20 1.85
CA LEU A 397 17.85 15.23 2.18
C LEU A 397 18.67 16.19 1.31
N ASN A 398 18.12 16.65 0.17
CA ASN A 398 18.78 17.64 -0.66
C ASN A 398 18.65 19.06 -0.09
N MET A 399 17.61 19.33 0.71
CA MET A 399 17.42 20.65 1.32
C MET A 399 18.01 20.70 2.72
N ASP A 400 17.64 19.74 3.56
CA ASP A 400 18.11 19.65 4.95
C ASP A 400 18.22 18.18 5.37
N THR A 401 19.33 17.84 6.02
CA THR A 401 19.61 16.49 6.53
C THR A 401 19.25 16.33 8.00
N GLU A 402 18.91 17.40 8.71
CA GLU A 402 18.63 17.38 10.15
C GLU A 402 17.18 17.70 10.46
N VAL A 403 16.54 18.58 9.68
CA VAL A 403 15.17 19.06 9.96
C VAL A 403 14.19 18.59 8.88
N PRO A 404 12.96 18.17 9.24
CA PRO A 404 11.92 17.85 8.27
C PRO A 404 11.42 19.12 7.56
N ILE A 405 11.03 18.97 6.29
CA ILE A 405 10.54 20.10 5.48
C ILE A 405 9.12 20.49 5.86
N SER A 406 8.27 19.48 6.07
CA SER A 406 6.88 19.70 6.42
C SER A 406 6.41 18.64 7.40
N ASN A 407 5.55 19.09 8.32
CA ASN A 407 4.90 18.24 9.31
C ASN A 407 3.39 18.38 9.14
N ALA A 408 2.67 17.27 9.23
CA ALA A 408 1.21 17.22 9.21
C ALA A 408 0.71 16.34 10.37
N SER A 409 -0.29 16.81 11.10
CA SER A 409 -0.89 16.08 12.21
C SER A 409 -2.37 15.80 11.89
N PRO A 410 -2.70 14.68 11.21
CA PRO A 410 -4.10 14.32 10.91
C PRO A 410 -4.95 14.09 12.16
N SER A 411 -4.37 13.45 13.17
CA SER A 411 -5.05 13.05 14.40
C SER A 411 -4.08 13.10 15.57
N ASN A 412 -4.57 13.32 16.79
CA ASN A 412 -3.78 13.19 18.02
C ASN A 412 -3.59 11.73 18.47
N LYS A 413 -3.73 10.77 17.54
CA LYS A 413 -3.59 9.34 17.78
C LYS A 413 -2.48 8.78 16.91
N ALA A 414 -1.84 7.72 17.41
CA ALA A 414 -0.73 7.06 16.74
C ALA A 414 -1.06 6.67 15.31
N ILE A 415 -0.15 7.00 14.39
CA ILE A 415 -0.16 6.51 13.01
C ILE A 415 0.77 5.31 12.95
N ASN A 416 0.22 4.16 12.58
CA ASN A 416 0.95 2.89 12.67
C ASN A 416 1.72 2.55 11.40
N LYS A 417 1.18 2.88 10.22
CA LYS A 417 1.77 2.54 8.92
C LYS A 417 1.52 3.63 7.90
N MET A 418 2.46 3.76 6.97
CA MET A 418 2.36 4.64 5.82
C MET A 418 2.59 3.87 4.53
N SER A 419 1.97 4.34 3.44
CA SER A 419 2.27 3.82 2.11
C SER A 419 2.13 4.92 1.07
N TRP A 420 3.09 4.98 0.15
CA TRP A 420 3.10 5.91 -0.97
C TRP A 420 2.30 5.40 -2.16
N GLU A 421 1.63 6.30 -2.87
CA GLU A 421 1.08 6.00 -4.18
C GLU A 421 2.21 5.73 -5.17
N ARG A 422 2.29 4.49 -5.70
CA ARG A 422 3.46 4.04 -6.46
C ARG A 422 3.54 4.53 -7.91
N LYS A 423 2.44 5.08 -8.45
CA LYS A 423 2.36 5.46 -9.89
C LYS A 423 2.72 6.91 -10.15
N GLU A 424 2.21 7.84 -9.33
CA GLU A 424 2.53 9.26 -9.42
C GLU A 424 3.34 9.78 -8.22
N GLY A 425 3.34 9.10 -7.07
CA GLY A 425 4.04 9.52 -5.85
C GLY A 425 3.44 10.72 -5.13
N LYS A 426 2.45 11.39 -5.70
CA LYS A 426 1.92 12.64 -5.12
C LYS A 426 1.15 12.42 -3.81
N ARG A 427 0.61 11.22 -3.61
CA ARG A 427 -0.25 10.90 -2.48
C ARG A 427 0.42 9.94 -1.51
N VAL A 428 0.12 10.13 -0.23
CA VAL A 428 0.50 9.21 0.85
C VAL A 428 -0.75 8.80 1.63
N GLY A 429 -0.85 7.51 1.92
CA GLY A 429 -1.88 6.94 2.80
C GLY A 429 -1.30 6.69 4.19
N LEU A 430 -2.00 7.15 5.23
CA LEU A 430 -1.59 7.06 6.63
C LEU A 430 -2.66 6.31 7.43
N GLY A 431 -2.28 5.17 8.01
CA GLY A 431 -3.17 4.35 8.84
C GLY A 431 -3.12 4.76 10.30
N SER A 432 -4.21 5.32 10.83
CA SER A 432 -4.29 5.72 12.25
C SER A 432 -4.86 4.61 13.13
N SER A 433 -4.46 4.63 14.40
CA SER A 433 -5.06 3.82 15.47
C SER A 433 -6.52 4.19 15.78
N ASP A 434 -7.00 5.32 15.27
CA ASP A 434 -8.43 5.69 15.26
C ASP A 434 -9.30 4.77 14.40
N GLY A 435 -8.70 4.04 13.47
CA GLY A 435 -9.41 3.30 12.43
C GLY A 435 -9.65 4.10 11.15
N ASN A 436 -9.21 5.35 11.11
CA ASN A 436 -9.30 6.15 9.89
C ASN A 436 -8.03 5.98 9.05
N LEU A 437 -8.22 5.90 7.73
CA LEU A 437 -7.14 6.01 6.76
C LEU A 437 -7.14 7.44 6.22
N TYR A 438 -6.06 8.19 6.46
CA TYR A 438 -5.91 9.57 5.97
C TYR A 438 -5.07 9.56 4.69
N VAL A 439 -5.54 10.24 3.64
CA VAL A 439 -4.78 10.43 2.41
C VAL A 439 -4.38 11.88 2.28
N TYR A 440 -3.08 12.11 2.19
CA TYR A 440 -2.49 13.43 1.97
C TYR A 440 -1.96 13.57 0.55
N ASP A 441 -2.17 14.74 -0.05
CA ASP A 441 -1.46 15.20 -1.23
C ASP A 441 -0.25 16.03 -0.81
N ILE A 442 0.92 15.60 -1.26
CA ILE A 442 2.20 16.26 -1.00
C ILE A 442 2.55 17.24 -2.13
N GLY A 443 1.80 17.19 -3.24
CA GLY A 443 1.86 18.18 -4.31
C GLY A 443 3.26 18.34 -4.89
N ASP A 444 3.65 19.58 -5.15
CA ASP A 444 4.90 19.95 -5.83
C ASP A 444 6.18 19.80 -4.98
N GLN A 445 6.10 19.12 -3.82
CA GLN A 445 7.27 18.67 -3.05
C GLN A 445 7.67 17.23 -3.40
N ALA A 446 6.74 16.44 -3.93
CA ALA A 446 6.97 15.06 -4.35
C ALA A 446 7.37 14.95 -5.83
N THR A 447 7.08 15.99 -6.64
CA THR A 447 7.47 16.04 -8.05
C THR A 447 8.88 16.59 -8.22
N LEU A 448 9.69 15.90 -9.02
CA LEU A 448 11.04 16.32 -9.40
C LEU A 448 10.94 17.71 -10.07
N ARG A 449 11.42 18.77 -9.42
CA ARG A 449 11.32 20.15 -9.96
C ARG A 449 12.32 20.40 -11.09
N GLY A 450 13.32 19.53 -11.23
CA GLY A 450 14.29 19.54 -12.32
C GLY A 450 14.85 18.13 -12.52
N GLY A 451 14.27 17.39 -13.47
CA GLY A 451 14.34 15.91 -13.60
C GLY A 451 15.70 15.21 -13.72
N THR A 452 16.83 15.87 -13.45
CA THR A 452 18.16 15.25 -13.40
C THR A 452 19.07 15.80 -12.30
N THR A 453 18.97 17.09 -11.93
CA THR A 453 19.90 17.70 -10.96
C THR A 453 19.73 17.14 -9.55
N GLU A 454 18.50 16.81 -9.16
CA GLU A 454 18.22 16.31 -7.81
C GLU A 454 18.88 14.95 -7.51
N TRP A 455 19.16 14.13 -8.53
CA TRP A 455 19.87 12.86 -8.37
C TRP A 455 21.37 13.08 -8.14
N ASP A 456 21.97 14.02 -8.87
CA ASP A 456 23.38 14.41 -8.71
C ASP A 456 23.63 15.11 -7.37
N ASP A 457 22.69 15.98 -6.98
CA ASP A 457 22.69 16.67 -5.68
C ASP A 457 22.61 15.63 -4.55
N PHE A 458 21.68 14.68 -4.66
CA PHE A 458 21.56 13.62 -3.67
C PHE A 458 22.80 12.72 -3.60
N GLN A 459 23.40 12.40 -4.75
CA GLN A 459 24.66 11.65 -4.75
C GLN A 459 25.78 12.41 -4.03
N SER A 460 25.83 13.73 -4.20
CA SER A 460 26.80 14.59 -3.51
C SER A 460 26.55 14.61 -2.00
N VAL A 461 25.28 14.70 -1.57
CA VAL A 461 24.89 14.62 -0.15
C VAL A 461 25.26 13.26 0.44
N VAL A 462 24.91 12.15 -0.21
CA VAL A 462 25.24 10.79 0.26
C VAL A 462 26.75 10.61 0.38
N ASN A 463 27.53 11.12 -0.58
CA ASN A 463 28.98 11.08 -0.51
C ASN A 463 29.55 11.93 0.64
N HIS A 464 28.89 13.04 0.98
CA HIS A 464 29.24 13.84 2.15
C HIS A 464 28.95 13.06 3.44
N LEU A 465 27.76 12.48 3.58
CA LEU A 465 27.37 11.67 4.74
C LEU A 465 28.30 10.47 4.93
N LYS A 466 28.67 9.78 3.84
CA LYS A 466 29.64 8.68 3.88
C LYS A 466 31.01 9.12 4.38
N LYS A 467 31.47 10.33 4.04
CA LYS A 467 32.75 10.87 4.56
C LYS A 467 32.66 11.21 6.04
N THR A 468 31.55 11.80 6.47
CA THR A 468 31.33 12.17 7.88
C THR A 468 31.24 10.92 8.76
N SER A 469 30.59 9.85 8.29
CA SER A 469 30.46 8.60 9.03
C SER A 469 31.76 7.81 9.22
N ILE A 470 32.81 8.09 8.42
CA ILE A 470 34.13 7.44 8.51
C ILE A 470 35.04 8.11 9.55
N HIS A 471 34.72 9.33 9.97
CA HIS A 471 35.45 10.10 10.98
C HIS A 471 34.72 10.08 12.32
#